data_AF-A0A0C1K6G6-F1
#
_entry.id   AF-A0A0C1K6G6-F1
#
_cell.length_a   1.000
_cell.length_b   1.000
_cell.length_c   1.000
_cell.angle_alpha   90.00
_cell.angle_beta   90.00
_cell.angle_gamma   90.00
#
_symmetry.space_group_name_H-M   'P 1'
#
loop_
_entity.id
_entity.type
_entity.pdbx_description
1 polymer ?
#
loop_
_entity_poly.entity_id
_entity_poly.type
_entity_poly.pdbx_seq_one_letter_code
_entity_poly.pdbx_strand_id
1 'polypeptide(L)'
;MKLTYGITTLDTKTLDKSEFSQLMTESKEAIAAFNKAHKVESIYTSKLKEMSQHLAKFQEGLHQTKASRLVTSLDQADRERDDALGTLTALVRAFSRVKETATKEAYDTLTGLLKNYAGIAAANYEKETEGINHLLQELKKSSYQTALAKLHLEEHVESLVNAQKQFEEAYKERLTELKGKVPSQSKQLRMQLQEIYDFLLDFTAIMTYAYPERSHYADLRDQLNAIRNRYKKRKAVKKVKEAS
;
A
#
# COMPACT_ATOMS: atom_id res chain seq x y z
N MET A 1 21.72 -1.66 36.17
CA MET A 1 20.49 -1.03 36.71
C MET A 1 20.37 0.33 36.04
N LYS A 2 19.37 0.56 35.16
CA LYS A 2 19.19 1.87 34.52
C LYS A 2 18.67 2.84 35.59
N LEU A 3 19.48 3.80 36.03
CA LEU A 3 18.96 4.93 36.78
C LEU A 3 18.00 5.66 35.83
N THR A 4 16.72 5.74 36.17
CA THR A 4 15.73 6.33 35.27
C THR A 4 15.77 7.85 35.26
N TYR A 5 16.63 8.50 36.08
CA TYR A 5 16.86 9.96 36.10
C TYR A 5 15.56 10.81 36.00
N GLY A 6 14.46 10.32 36.59
CA GLY A 6 13.15 11.00 36.56
C GLY A 6 12.30 10.76 35.31
N ILE A 7 12.67 9.87 34.39
CA ILE A 7 11.88 9.48 33.22
C ILE A 7 10.77 8.50 33.61
N THR A 8 9.54 8.83 33.23
CA THR A 8 8.35 8.00 33.41
C THR A 8 8.48 6.72 32.60
N THR A 9 8.20 5.56 33.19
CA THR A 9 8.17 4.28 32.47
C THR A 9 6.93 4.13 31.57
N LEU A 10 7.17 3.76 30.31
CA LEU A 10 6.16 3.43 29.30
C LEU A 10 6.73 2.28 28.46
N ASP A 11 6.00 1.16 28.39
CA ASP A 11 6.32 0.09 27.45
C ASP A 11 5.74 0.45 26.08
N THR A 12 6.58 0.95 25.20
CA THR A 12 6.14 1.35 23.85
C THR A 12 5.78 0.15 22.98
N LYS A 13 6.12 -1.09 23.37
CA LYS A 13 5.72 -2.30 22.62
C LYS A 13 4.22 -2.57 22.72
N THR A 14 3.55 -2.08 23.75
CA THR A 14 2.09 -2.25 23.93
C THR A 14 1.27 -1.26 23.11
N LEU A 15 1.89 -0.23 22.55
CA LEU A 15 1.21 0.78 21.74
C LEU A 15 0.94 0.23 20.34
N ASP A 16 -0.26 0.46 19.81
CA ASP A 16 -0.53 0.18 18.41
C ASP A 16 0.33 1.09 17.49
N LYS A 17 0.23 0.89 16.18
CA LYS A 17 1.05 1.65 15.24
C LYS A 17 0.69 3.14 15.21
N SER A 18 -0.58 3.48 15.39
CA SER A 18 -1.09 4.84 15.38
C SER A 18 -0.73 5.57 16.68
N GLU A 19 -0.94 4.93 17.83
CA GLU A 19 -0.55 5.43 19.14
C GLU A 19 0.97 5.68 19.22
N PHE A 20 1.77 4.74 18.70
CA PHE A 20 3.22 4.90 18.63
C PHE A 20 3.63 6.07 17.72
N SER A 21 3.02 6.19 16.52
CA SER A 21 3.30 7.32 15.62
C SER A 21 2.98 8.65 16.29
N GLN A 22 1.85 8.75 16.98
CA GLN A 22 1.44 9.98 17.64
C GLN A 22 2.35 10.33 18.84
N LEU A 23 2.76 9.34 19.65
CA LEU A 23 3.77 9.52 20.69
C LEU A 23 5.07 10.10 20.11
N MET A 24 5.54 9.57 18.98
CA MET A 24 6.75 10.05 18.32
C MET A 24 6.58 11.47 17.77
N THR A 25 5.43 11.81 17.17
CA THR A 25 5.13 13.16 16.68
C THR A 25 5.17 14.18 17.81
N GLU A 26 4.41 13.95 18.89
CA GLU A 26 4.32 14.89 20.02
C GLU A 26 5.68 15.07 20.72
N SER A 27 6.42 13.97 20.90
CA SER A 27 7.74 14.03 21.52
C SER A 27 8.75 14.78 20.65
N LYS A 28 8.73 14.53 19.32
CA LYS A 28 9.57 15.23 18.35
C LYS A 28 9.29 16.73 18.35
N GLU A 29 8.02 17.13 18.39
CA GLU A 29 7.60 18.53 18.42
C GLU A 29 8.07 19.24 19.70
N ALA A 30 7.93 18.60 20.87
CA ALA A 30 8.44 19.13 22.12
C ALA A 30 9.96 19.35 22.08
N ILE A 31 10.72 18.35 21.60
CA ILE A 31 12.18 18.42 21.49
C ILE A 31 12.60 19.46 20.44
N ALA A 32 11.88 19.60 19.33
CA ALA A 32 12.15 20.61 18.32
C ALA A 32 11.89 22.03 18.83
N ALA A 33 10.80 22.24 19.58
CA ALA A 33 10.50 23.52 20.22
C ALA A 33 11.59 23.91 21.23
N PHE A 34 12.02 22.96 22.07
CA PHE A 34 13.14 23.14 22.99
C PHE A 34 14.44 23.51 22.25
N ASN A 35 14.82 22.73 21.23
CA ASN A 35 16.04 22.96 20.46
C ASN A 35 16.06 24.35 19.81
N LYS A 36 14.89 24.79 19.29
CA LYS A 36 14.73 26.13 18.72
C LYS A 36 14.86 27.24 19.77
N ALA A 37 14.26 27.07 20.95
CA ALA A 37 14.23 28.08 21.99
C ALA A 37 15.61 28.30 22.65
N HIS A 38 16.37 27.22 22.82
CA HIS A 38 17.59 27.27 23.62
C HIS A 38 18.88 27.10 22.79
N LYS A 39 18.78 26.83 21.47
CA LYS A 39 19.91 26.63 20.54
C LYS A 39 20.95 25.63 21.05
N VAL A 40 20.48 24.58 21.73
CA VAL A 40 21.34 23.66 22.48
C VAL A 40 21.77 22.47 21.63
N GLU A 41 23.06 22.20 21.65
CA GLU A 41 23.72 20.94 21.27
C GLU A 41 23.38 20.35 19.89
N SER A 42 24.41 20.17 19.07
CA SER A 42 24.33 19.56 17.73
C SER A 42 23.65 18.18 17.72
N ILE A 43 23.67 17.47 18.85
CA ILE A 43 23.07 16.16 19.06
C ILE A 43 21.53 16.18 18.90
N TYR A 44 20.83 17.16 19.48
CA TYR A 44 19.36 17.25 19.31
C TYR A 44 19.01 17.49 17.85
N THR A 45 19.77 18.35 17.18
CA THR A 45 19.54 18.72 15.78
C THR A 45 19.73 17.51 14.84
N SER A 46 20.81 16.74 15.02
CA SER A 46 21.05 15.55 14.20
C SER A 46 19.98 14.47 14.42
N LYS A 47 19.64 14.18 15.68
CA LYS A 47 18.63 13.16 16.01
C LYS A 47 17.21 13.56 15.64
N LEU A 48 16.83 14.83 15.73
CA LEU A 48 15.55 15.30 15.21
C LEU A 48 15.43 15.15 13.69
N LYS A 49 16.53 15.34 12.96
CA LYS A 49 16.58 15.13 11.51
C LYS A 49 16.35 13.66 11.16
N GLU A 50 17.08 12.75 11.80
CA GLU A 50 16.89 11.29 11.64
C GLU A 50 15.45 10.87 12.02
N MET A 51 14.96 11.31 13.18
CA MET A 51 13.62 11.00 13.66
C MET A 51 12.54 11.48 12.68
N SER A 52 12.69 12.68 12.11
CA SER A 52 11.75 13.23 11.12
C SER A 52 11.68 12.38 9.85
N GLN A 53 12.83 11.93 9.34
CA GLN A 53 12.89 11.09 8.14
C GLN A 53 12.24 9.71 8.37
N HIS A 54 12.53 9.07 9.49
CA HIS A 54 11.95 7.76 9.81
C HIS A 54 10.45 7.87 10.13
N LEU A 55 10.02 8.93 10.82
CA LEU A 55 8.62 9.13 11.21
C LEU A 55 7.73 9.37 9.99
N ALA A 56 8.20 10.18 9.02
CA ALA A 56 7.48 10.40 7.77
C ALA A 56 7.22 9.08 7.02
N LYS A 57 8.27 8.26 6.83
CA LYS A 57 8.15 6.94 6.18
C LYS A 57 7.24 5.99 6.97
N PHE A 58 7.32 6.03 8.30
CA PHE A 58 6.46 5.21 9.15
C PHE A 58 4.99 5.60 8.99
N GLN A 59 4.68 6.90 8.98
CA GLN A 59 3.33 7.46 8.80
C GLN A 59 2.76 7.19 7.42
N GLU A 60 3.56 7.30 6.36
CA GLU A 60 3.18 6.87 4.99
C GLU A 60 2.71 5.41 4.99
N GLY A 61 3.40 4.54 5.73
CA GLY A 61 3.01 3.14 5.92
C GLY A 61 1.71 2.93 6.71
N LEU A 62 1.32 3.84 7.60
CA LEU A 62 0.07 3.75 8.38
C LEU A 62 -1.16 4.11 7.56
N HIS A 63 -1.02 5.10 6.68
CA HIS A 63 -2.12 5.62 5.86
C HIS A 63 -2.32 4.87 4.54
N GLN A 64 -1.76 3.67 4.38
CA GLN A 64 -1.91 2.84 3.17
C GLN A 64 -3.33 2.22 3.00
N THR A 65 -4.40 3.01 3.17
CA THR A 65 -5.77 2.69 2.73
C THR A 65 -5.86 2.50 1.22
N LYS A 66 -4.90 3.05 0.45
CA LYS A 66 -4.70 2.79 -0.98
C LYS A 66 -4.54 1.32 -1.32
N ALA A 67 -3.96 0.51 -0.42
CA ALA A 67 -3.73 -0.91 -0.64
C ALA A 67 -5.01 -1.71 -0.89
N SER A 68 -6.03 -1.48 -0.07
CA SER A 68 -7.32 -2.15 -0.23
C SER A 68 -8.00 -1.71 -1.51
N ARG A 69 -7.88 -0.42 -1.86
CA ARG A 69 -8.46 0.12 -3.09
C ARG A 69 -7.78 -0.41 -4.35
N LEU A 70 -6.45 -0.54 -4.35
CA LEU A 70 -5.70 -1.08 -5.48
C LEU A 70 -5.93 -2.59 -5.66
N VAL A 71 -6.09 -3.35 -4.57
CA VAL A 71 -6.52 -4.76 -4.67
C VAL A 71 -7.91 -4.84 -5.30
N THR A 72 -8.88 -4.08 -4.78
CA THR A 72 -10.24 -4.07 -5.36
C THR A 72 -10.24 -3.59 -6.81
N SER A 73 -9.41 -2.61 -7.16
CA SER A 73 -9.28 -2.11 -8.53
C SER A 73 -8.66 -3.13 -9.47
N LEU A 74 -7.65 -3.88 -9.01
CA LEU A 74 -7.01 -4.93 -9.81
C LEU A 74 -7.99 -6.10 -10.02
N ASP A 75 -8.66 -6.56 -8.97
CA ASP A 75 -9.67 -7.63 -9.05
C ASP A 75 -10.81 -7.24 -10.00
N GLN A 76 -11.21 -5.97 -10.00
CA GLN A 76 -12.26 -5.47 -10.90
C GLN A 76 -11.78 -5.42 -12.36
N ALA A 77 -10.57 -4.90 -12.61
CA ALA A 77 -9.99 -4.86 -13.95
C ALA A 77 -9.77 -6.27 -14.53
N ASP A 78 -9.38 -7.22 -13.68
CA ASP A 78 -9.23 -8.64 -14.02
C ASP A 78 -10.56 -9.26 -14.46
N ARG A 79 -11.64 -9.03 -13.71
CA ARG A 79 -12.98 -9.47 -14.08
C ARG A 79 -13.47 -8.87 -15.39
N GLU A 80 -13.26 -7.58 -15.59
CA GLU A 80 -13.66 -6.91 -16.83
C GLU A 80 -12.90 -7.47 -18.04
N ARG A 81 -11.63 -7.82 -17.87
CA ARG A 81 -10.82 -8.51 -18.87
C ARG A 81 -11.36 -9.91 -19.17
N ASP A 82 -11.63 -10.70 -18.14
CA ASP A 82 -12.23 -12.03 -18.27
C ASP A 82 -13.57 -11.99 -18.99
N ASP A 83 -14.43 -11.04 -18.60
CA ASP A 83 -15.75 -10.83 -19.18
C ASP A 83 -15.64 -10.41 -20.66
N ALA A 84 -14.70 -9.54 -21.01
CA ALA A 84 -14.48 -9.13 -22.40
C ALA A 84 -14.01 -10.32 -23.27
N LEU A 85 -13.07 -11.11 -22.79
CA LEU A 85 -12.59 -12.31 -23.49
C LEU A 85 -13.69 -13.38 -23.62
N GLY A 86 -14.45 -13.58 -22.54
CA GLY A 86 -15.60 -14.49 -22.49
C GLY A 86 -16.69 -14.07 -23.47
N THR A 87 -17.00 -12.77 -23.53
CA THR A 87 -17.99 -12.19 -24.44
C THR A 87 -17.59 -12.40 -25.90
N LEU A 88 -16.36 -12.04 -26.28
CA LEU A 88 -15.87 -12.26 -27.64
C LEU A 88 -15.96 -13.74 -28.04
N THR A 89 -15.53 -14.63 -27.14
CA THR A 89 -15.56 -16.08 -27.39
C THR A 89 -16.99 -16.61 -27.52
N ALA A 90 -17.92 -16.14 -26.69
CA ALA A 90 -19.32 -16.53 -26.74
C ALA A 90 -20.01 -16.04 -28.03
N LEU A 91 -19.73 -14.82 -28.46
CA LEU A 91 -20.27 -14.25 -29.69
C LEU A 91 -19.78 -14.99 -30.92
N VAL A 92 -18.50 -15.35 -31.01
CA VAL A 92 -18.01 -16.21 -32.09
C VAL A 92 -18.76 -17.56 -32.08
N ARG A 93 -18.93 -18.19 -30.92
CA ARG A 93 -19.67 -19.46 -30.81
C ARG A 93 -21.15 -19.37 -31.24
N ALA A 94 -21.78 -18.21 -31.13
CA ALA A 94 -23.16 -18.00 -31.56
C ALA A 94 -23.36 -18.27 -33.06
N PHE A 95 -22.32 -18.10 -33.88
CA PHE A 95 -22.37 -18.36 -35.32
C PHE A 95 -22.20 -19.83 -35.71
N SER A 96 -21.97 -20.74 -34.76
CA SER A 96 -21.66 -22.16 -35.01
C SER A 96 -22.72 -22.94 -35.81
N ARG A 97 -23.96 -22.46 -35.86
CA ARG A 97 -25.08 -23.10 -36.57
C ARG A 97 -25.54 -22.34 -37.81
N VAL A 98 -24.91 -21.20 -38.13
CA VAL A 98 -25.27 -20.43 -39.32
C VAL A 98 -24.82 -21.18 -40.57
N LYS A 99 -25.74 -21.32 -41.53
CA LYS A 99 -25.52 -22.12 -42.75
C LYS A 99 -25.01 -21.31 -43.94
N GLU A 100 -25.05 -19.98 -43.88
CA GLU A 100 -24.50 -19.12 -44.92
C GLU A 100 -22.99 -19.31 -45.01
N THR A 101 -22.50 -19.65 -46.19
CA THR A 101 -21.10 -20.06 -46.45
C THR A 101 -20.08 -19.05 -45.91
N ALA A 102 -20.23 -17.76 -46.24
CA ALA A 102 -19.27 -16.74 -45.83
C ALA A 102 -19.22 -16.53 -44.29
N THR A 103 -20.38 -16.62 -43.62
CA THR A 103 -20.45 -16.54 -42.16
C THR A 103 -19.84 -17.79 -41.51
N LYS A 104 -20.06 -18.97 -42.09
CA LYS A 104 -19.45 -20.22 -41.61
C LYS A 104 -17.92 -20.18 -41.74
N GLU A 105 -17.38 -19.70 -42.86
CA GLU A 105 -15.93 -19.57 -43.07
C GLU A 105 -15.29 -18.59 -42.07
N ALA A 106 -15.94 -17.45 -41.82
CA ALA A 106 -15.50 -16.49 -40.81
C ALA A 106 -15.52 -17.10 -39.40
N TYR A 107 -16.59 -17.83 -39.04
CA TYR A 107 -16.71 -18.57 -37.79
C TYR A 107 -15.60 -19.62 -37.61
N ASP A 108 -15.36 -20.45 -38.63
CA ASP A 108 -14.37 -21.53 -38.58
C ASP A 108 -12.95 -20.94 -38.42
N THR A 109 -12.68 -19.81 -39.09
CA THR A 109 -11.43 -19.05 -38.99
C THR A 109 -11.18 -18.54 -37.56
N LEU A 110 -12.15 -17.84 -36.97
CA LEU A 110 -12.00 -17.27 -35.61
C LEU A 110 -11.99 -18.36 -34.54
N THR A 111 -12.84 -19.37 -34.66
CA THR A 111 -12.87 -20.51 -33.72
C THR A 111 -11.56 -21.30 -33.77
N GLY A 112 -10.94 -21.44 -34.95
CA GLY A 112 -9.63 -22.05 -35.11
C GLY A 112 -8.55 -21.34 -34.29
N LEU A 113 -8.54 -20.01 -34.32
CA LEU A 113 -7.63 -19.19 -33.51
C LEU A 113 -7.94 -19.30 -32.01
N LEU A 114 -9.19 -19.08 -31.61
CA LEU A 114 -9.60 -18.98 -30.20
C LEU A 114 -9.36 -20.27 -29.41
N LYS A 115 -9.37 -21.44 -30.07
CA LYS A 115 -9.04 -22.73 -29.42
C LYS A 115 -7.65 -22.74 -28.80
N ASN A 116 -6.69 -22.00 -29.35
CA ASN A 116 -5.32 -21.94 -28.84
C ASN A 116 -5.20 -21.17 -27.51
N TYR A 117 -6.24 -20.43 -27.14
CA TYR A 117 -6.31 -19.60 -25.93
C TYR A 117 -7.37 -20.11 -24.95
N ALA A 118 -7.86 -21.34 -25.13
CA ALA A 118 -8.87 -21.91 -24.25
C ALA A 118 -8.35 -22.02 -22.80
N GLY A 119 -9.15 -21.52 -21.86
CA GLY A 119 -8.82 -21.56 -20.43
C GLY A 119 -7.76 -20.56 -19.99
N ILE A 120 -7.36 -19.60 -20.84
CA ILE A 120 -6.32 -18.64 -20.49
C ILE A 120 -6.74 -17.70 -19.35
N ALA A 121 -8.03 -17.35 -19.25
CA ALA A 121 -8.62 -16.59 -18.13
C ALA A 121 -8.48 -17.27 -16.76
N ALA A 122 -8.23 -18.59 -16.73
CA ALA A 122 -8.00 -19.31 -15.48
C ALA A 122 -6.50 -19.40 -15.11
N ALA A 123 -5.62 -18.81 -15.91
CA ALA A 123 -4.19 -18.80 -15.66
C ALA A 123 -3.79 -17.74 -14.60
N ASN A 124 -2.51 -17.67 -14.29
CA ASN A 124 -2.00 -16.52 -13.54
C ASN A 124 -1.95 -15.28 -14.43
N TYR A 125 -1.91 -14.11 -13.79
CA TYR A 125 -1.93 -12.80 -14.44
C TYR A 125 -0.88 -12.61 -15.54
N GLU A 126 0.34 -13.09 -15.32
CA GLU A 126 1.42 -12.98 -16.29
C GLU A 126 1.16 -13.82 -17.54
N LYS A 127 0.75 -15.08 -17.35
CA LYS A 127 0.47 -15.99 -18.46
C LYS A 127 -0.77 -15.55 -19.22
N GLU A 128 -1.79 -15.06 -18.51
CA GLU A 128 -2.98 -14.55 -19.16
C GLU A 128 -2.70 -13.27 -19.95
N THR A 129 -1.97 -12.34 -19.37
CA THR A 129 -1.52 -11.11 -20.04
C THR A 129 -0.74 -11.41 -21.31
N GLU A 130 0.22 -12.34 -21.24
CA GLU A 130 1.02 -12.73 -22.40
C GLU A 130 0.13 -13.29 -23.52
N GLY A 131 -0.75 -14.25 -23.20
CA GLY A 131 -1.55 -14.86 -24.25
C GLY A 131 -2.71 -13.99 -24.75
N ILE A 132 -3.29 -13.10 -23.94
CA ILE A 132 -4.24 -12.08 -24.45
C ILE A 132 -3.52 -11.11 -25.37
N ASN A 133 -2.33 -10.63 -25.00
CA ASN A 133 -1.52 -9.79 -25.89
C ASN A 133 -1.19 -10.50 -27.20
N HIS A 134 -0.80 -11.77 -27.14
CA HIS A 134 -0.55 -12.57 -28.33
C HIS A 134 -1.82 -12.76 -29.18
N LEU A 135 -2.97 -13.06 -28.57
CA LEU A 135 -4.27 -13.13 -29.26
C LEU A 135 -4.61 -11.82 -29.97
N LEU A 136 -4.46 -10.68 -29.29
CA LEU A 136 -4.73 -9.37 -29.87
C LEU A 136 -3.79 -9.03 -31.03
N GLN A 137 -2.55 -9.53 -31.03
CA GLN A 137 -1.65 -9.39 -32.18
C GLN A 137 -2.05 -10.31 -33.33
N GLU A 138 -2.45 -11.55 -33.06
CA GLU A 138 -2.97 -12.45 -34.09
C GLU A 138 -4.22 -11.86 -34.75
N LEU A 139 -5.17 -11.34 -33.97
CA LEU A 139 -6.41 -10.75 -34.49
C LEU A 139 -6.19 -9.55 -35.43
N LYS A 140 -5.01 -8.91 -35.42
CA LYS A 140 -4.66 -7.83 -36.37
C LYS A 140 -4.28 -8.34 -37.76
N LYS A 141 -4.00 -9.64 -37.93
CA LYS A 141 -3.70 -10.20 -39.25
C LYS A 141 -4.92 -10.10 -40.16
N SER A 142 -4.66 -9.85 -41.44
CA SER A 142 -5.71 -9.54 -42.43
C SER A 142 -6.82 -10.60 -42.50
N SER A 143 -6.49 -11.89 -42.43
CA SER A 143 -7.47 -12.98 -42.45
C SER A 143 -8.47 -12.92 -41.29
N TYR A 144 -8.00 -12.59 -40.08
CA TYR A 144 -8.86 -12.48 -38.91
C TYR A 144 -9.64 -11.18 -38.90
N GLN A 145 -9.06 -10.07 -39.37
CA GLN A 145 -9.79 -8.80 -39.54
C GLN A 145 -10.97 -8.93 -40.49
N THR A 146 -10.79 -9.61 -41.63
CA THR A 146 -11.89 -9.87 -42.57
C THR A 146 -12.99 -10.73 -41.93
N ALA A 147 -12.61 -11.76 -41.16
CA ALA A 147 -13.58 -12.60 -40.45
C ALA A 147 -14.33 -11.83 -39.34
N LEU A 148 -13.64 -10.99 -38.57
CA LEU A 148 -14.25 -10.13 -37.55
C LEU A 148 -15.27 -9.18 -38.17
N ALA A 149 -14.93 -8.53 -39.30
CA ALA A 149 -15.84 -7.64 -40.01
C ALA A 149 -17.05 -8.36 -40.59
N LYS A 150 -16.87 -9.59 -41.09
CA LYS A 150 -17.98 -10.40 -41.57
C LYS A 150 -18.96 -10.79 -40.46
N LEU A 151 -18.48 -10.93 -39.22
CA LEU A 151 -19.31 -11.27 -38.06
C LEU A 151 -19.72 -10.05 -37.21
N HIS A 152 -19.30 -8.84 -37.57
CA HIS A 152 -19.55 -7.60 -36.83
C HIS A 152 -19.04 -7.65 -35.37
N LEU A 153 -17.79 -8.10 -35.17
CA LEU A 153 -17.19 -8.32 -33.84
C LEU A 153 -16.07 -7.33 -33.50
N GLU A 154 -15.80 -6.33 -34.33
CA GLU A 154 -14.69 -5.40 -34.15
C GLU A 154 -14.75 -4.64 -32.81
N GLU A 155 -15.94 -4.15 -32.44
CA GLU A 155 -16.16 -3.43 -31.17
C GLU A 155 -15.86 -4.31 -29.94
N HIS A 156 -16.07 -5.62 -30.05
CA HIS A 156 -15.77 -6.57 -28.97
C HIS A 156 -14.27 -6.86 -28.85
N VAL A 157 -13.54 -6.83 -29.97
CA VAL A 157 -12.08 -6.87 -29.95
C VAL A 157 -11.52 -5.59 -29.34
N GLU A 158 -12.06 -4.43 -29.69
CA GLU A 158 -11.67 -3.15 -29.07
C GLU A 158 -11.96 -3.13 -27.56
N SER A 159 -13.09 -3.68 -27.14
CA SER A 159 -13.43 -3.84 -25.72
C SER A 159 -12.39 -4.69 -24.98
N LEU A 160 -11.92 -5.80 -25.57
CA LEU A 160 -10.86 -6.63 -25.01
C LEU A 160 -9.50 -5.90 -24.97
N VAL A 161 -9.16 -5.12 -25.99
CA VAL A 161 -7.95 -4.28 -25.99
C VAL A 161 -7.97 -3.30 -24.83
N ASN A 162 -9.11 -2.64 -24.61
CA ASN A 162 -9.28 -1.65 -23.55
C ASN A 162 -9.20 -2.30 -22.16
N ALA A 163 -9.88 -3.43 -21.96
CA ALA A 163 -9.85 -4.17 -20.69
C ALA A 163 -8.43 -4.69 -20.37
N GLN A 164 -7.72 -5.23 -21.37
CA GLN A 164 -6.32 -5.67 -21.20
C GLN A 164 -5.41 -4.51 -20.78
N LYS A 165 -5.57 -3.33 -21.42
CA LYS A 165 -4.80 -2.14 -21.06
C LYS A 165 -5.08 -1.67 -19.63
N GLN A 166 -6.35 -1.62 -19.23
CA GLN A 166 -6.74 -1.23 -17.87
C GLN A 166 -6.18 -2.18 -16.81
N PHE A 167 -6.21 -3.49 -17.08
CA PHE A 167 -5.58 -4.49 -16.23
C PHE A 167 -4.07 -4.24 -16.08
N GLU A 168 -3.34 -4.05 -17.19
CA GLU A 168 -1.89 -3.84 -17.16
C GLU A 168 -1.49 -2.57 -16.38
N GLU A 169 -2.30 -1.50 -16.46
CA GLU A 169 -2.13 -0.28 -15.69
C GLU A 169 -2.33 -0.56 -14.18
N ALA A 170 -3.44 -1.20 -13.80
CA ALA A 170 -3.72 -1.57 -12.42
C ALA A 170 -2.65 -2.53 -11.84
N TYR A 171 -2.16 -3.47 -12.65
CA TYR A 171 -1.13 -4.42 -12.25
C TYR A 171 0.21 -3.74 -11.98
N LYS A 172 0.61 -2.78 -12.82
CA LYS A 172 1.83 -1.97 -12.60
C LYS A 172 1.76 -1.13 -11.33
N GLU A 173 0.61 -0.52 -11.06
CA GLU A 173 0.39 0.22 -9.81
C GLU A 173 0.50 -0.70 -8.59
N ARG A 174 -0.09 -1.90 -8.67
CA ARG A 174 0.01 -2.91 -7.61
C ARG A 174 1.45 -3.36 -7.35
N LEU A 175 2.24 -3.61 -8.39
CA LEU A 175 3.65 -3.99 -8.25
C LEU A 175 4.47 -2.87 -7.59
N THR A 176 4.18 -1.61 -7.92
CA THR A 176 4.82 -0.44 -7.31
C THR A 176 4.46 -0.33 -5.82
N GLU A 177 3.20 -0.57 -5.46
CA GLU A 177 2.75 -0.62 -4.07
C GLU A 177 3.43 -1.74 -3.28
N LEU A 178 3.51 -2.95 -3.85
CA LEU A 178 4.15 -4.09 -3.19
C LEU A 178 5.64 -3.86 -2.94
N LYS A 179 6.35 -3.18 -3.86
CA LYS A 179 7.73 -2.74 -3.62
C LYS A 179 7.86 -1.75 -2.46
N GLY A 180 6.83 -0.93 -2.22
CA GLY A 180 6.74 -0.01 -1.07
C GLY A 180 6.29 -0.68 0.24
N LYS A 181 5.72 -1.89 0.17
CA LYS A 181 5.32 -2.68 1.34
C LYS A 181 6.40 -3.68 1.70
N VAL A 182 7.21 -3.33 2.67
CA VAL A 182 7.97 -4.35 3.40
C VAL A 182 7.52 -4.34 4.86
N PRO A 183 6.79 -5.36 5.35
CA PRO A 183 6.50 -5.53 6.77
C PRO A 183 7.78 -5.48 7.64
N SER A 184 8.92 -5.91 7.08
CA SER A 184 10.23 -5.74 7.71
C SER A 184 10.63 -4.27 7.83
N GLN A 185 10.35 -3.42 6.84
CA GLN A 185 10.61 -1.98 6.91
C GLN A 185 9.74 -1.30 7.97
N SER A 186 8.45 -1.63 8.10
CA SER A 186 7.61 -1.02 9.16
C SER A 186 8.12 -1.39 10.56
N LYS A 187 8.52 -2.66 10.76
CA LYS A 187 9.13 -3.13 12.00
C LYS A 187 10.50 -2.47 12.26
N GLN A 188 11.32 -2.35 11.23
CA GLN A 188 12.64 -1.71 11.28
C GLN A 188 12.52 -0.20 11.55
N LEU A 189 11.60 0.50 10.89
CA LEU A 189 11.30 1.91 11.12
C LEU A 189 10.80 2.13 12.56
N ARG A 190 9.96 1.22 13.08
CA ARG A 190 9.55 1.28 14.49
C ARG A 190 10.74 1.14 15.44
N MET A 191 11.63 0.18 15.17
CA MET A 191 12.85 0.01 15.98
C MET A 191 13.76 1.24 15.92
N GLN A 192 14.04 1.76 14.72
CA GLN A 192 14.87 2.95 14.53
C GLN A 192 14.28 4.19 15.22
N LEU A 193 12.96 4.39 15.12
CA LEU A 193 12.26 5.45 15.84
C LEU A 193 12.36 5.28 17.35
N GLN A 194 12.21 4.05 17.84
CA GLN A 194 12.33 3.74 19.26
C GLN A 194 13.75 4.02 19.78
N GLU A 195 14.78 3.61 19.05
CA GLU A 195 16.18 3.83 19.42
C GLU A 195 16.51 5.32 19.50
N ILE A 196 16.09 6.12 18.51
CA ILE A 196 16.30 7.57 18.52
C ILE A 196 15.53 8.22 19.68
N TYR A 197 14.30 7.78 19.91
CA TYR A 197 13.46 8.31 20.99
C TYR A 197 14.03 7.99 22.38
N ASP A 198 14.45 6.75 22.62
CA ASP A 198 15.07 6.34 23.89
C ASP A 198 16.38 7.08 24.12
N PHE A 199 17.20 7.24 23.07
CA PHE A 199 18.42 8.03 23.14
C PHE A 199 18.12 9.48 23.57
N LEU A 200 17.15 10.13 22.93
CA LEU A 200 16.79 11.52 23.25
C LEU A 200 16.25 11.66 24.68
N LEU A 201 15.41 10.71 25.13
CA LEU A 201 14.92 10.69 26.51
C LEU A 201 16.06 10.53 27.53
N ASP A 202 16.92 9.52 27.33
CA ASP A 202 18.04 9.26 28.23
C ASP A 202 19.01 10.44 28.24
N PHE A 203 19.30 11.01 27.07
CA PHE A 203 20.17 12.18 26.92
C PHE A 203 19.61 13.39 27.68
N THR A 204 18.33 13.74 27.49
CA THR A 204 17.68 14.81 28.24
C THR A 204 17.72 14.56 29.75
N ALA A 205 17.50 13.32 30.19
CA ALA A 205 17.53 12.97 31.61
C ALA A 205 18.93 13.10 32.22
N ILE A 206 19.96 12.67 31.49
CA ILE A 206 21.37 12.83 31.89
C ILE A 206 21.74 14.31 31.95
N MET A 207 21.35 15.11 30.96
CA MET A 207 21.62 16.55 30.95
C MET A 207 20.94 17.27 32.12
N THR A 208 19.71 16.87 32.47
CA THR A 208 19.00 17.38 33.65
C THR A 208 19.75 17.05 34.94
N TYR A 209 20.29 15.85 35.06
CA TYR A 209 21.03 15.41 36.25
C TYR A 209 22.42 16.05 36.35
N ALA A 210 23.14 16.14 35.24
CA ALA A 210 24.50 16.67 35.19
C ALA A 210 24.57 18.19 35.34
N TYR A 211 23.53 18.91 34.91
CA TYR A 211 23.47 20.37 34.87
C TYR A 211 22.17 20.87 35.53
N PRO A 212 22.00 20.71 36.87
CA PRO A 212 20.78 21.10 37.57
C PRO A 212 20.48 22.61 37.50
N GLU A 213 21.50 23.44 37.27
CA GLU A 213 21.37 24.88 37.05
C GLU A 213 20.69 25.23 35.71
N ARG A 214 20.65 24.29 34.76
CA ARG A 214 20.03 24.45 33.44
C ARG A 214 18.59 23.94 33.46
N SER A 215 17.71 24.69 34.10
CA SER A 215 16.30 24.32 34.33
C SER A 215 15.52 23.90 33.08
N HIS A 216 15.85 24.45 31.92
CA HIS A 216 15.21 24.11 30.63
C HIS A 216 15.29 22.61 30.29
N TYR A 217 16.32 21.87 30.73
CA TYR A 217 16.35 20.42 30.55
C TYR A 217 15.32 19.69 31.43
N ALA A 218 15.12 20.17 32.66
CA ALA A 218 14.08 19.64 33.55
C ALA A 218 12.69 19.90 32.96
N ASP A 219 12.46 21.09 32.40
CA ASP A 219 11.20 21.45 31.73
C ASP A 219 10.91 20.51 30.54
N LEU A 220 11.91 20.25 29.69
CA LEU A 220 11.77 19.30 28.57
C LEU A 220 11.49 17.89 29.08
N ARG A 221 12.23 17.41 30.09
CA ARG A 221 12.03 16.09 30.69
C ARG A 221 10.59 15.94 31.20
N ASP A 222 10.08 16.95 31.89
CA ASP A 222 8.75 16.94 32.49
C ASP A 222 7.65 17.01 31.40
N GLN A 223 7.88 17.76 30.32
CA GLN A 223 7.01 17.76 29.14
C GLN A 223 6.97 16.37 28.48
N LEU A 224 8.12 15.72 28.28
CA LEU A 224 8.21 14.36 27.73
C LEU A 224 7.52 13.34 28.64
N ASN A 225 7.63 13.50 29.96
CA ASN A 225 6.90 12.69 30.94
C ASN A 225 5.39 12.89 30.84
N ALA A 226 4.92 14.13 30.67
CA ALA A 226 3.50 14.43 30.49
C ALA A 226 2.94 13.75 29.23
N ILE A 227 3.68 13.77 28.12
CA ILE A 227 3.35 13.03 26.89
C ILE A 227 3.24 11.53 27.21
N ARG A 228 4.30 10.92 27.76
CA ARG A 228 4.35 9.47 28.07
C ARG A 228 3.21 9.02 28.98
N ASN A 229 2.83 9.85 29.96
CA ASN A 229 1.72 9.56 30.86
C ASN A 229 0.37 9.46 30.15
N ARG A 230 0.15 10.23 29.06
CA ARG A 230 -1.08 10.10 28.25
C ARG A 230 -1.19 8.73 27.59
N TYR A 231 -0.08 8.21 27.07
CA TYR A 231 -0.02 6.89 26.42
C TYR A 231 0.04 5.72 27.42
N LYS A 232 0.37 5.98 28.68
CA LYS A 232 0.29 5.00 29.78
C LYS A 232 -1.16 4.78 30.24
N LYS A 233 -1.98 5.84 30.24
CA LYS A 233 -3.39 5.79 30.64
C LYS A 233 -4.23 5.25 29.47
N ARG A 234 -4.52 3.95 29.46
CA ARG A 234 -5.49 3.39 28.50
C ARG A 234 -6.83 4.11 28.67
N LYS A 235 -7.48 4.53 27.57
CA LYS A 235 -8.90 4.90 27.63
C LYS A 235 -9.65 3.68 28.15
N ALA A 236 -10.31 3.80 29.30
CA ALA A 236 -11.26 2.80 29.74
C ALA A 236 -12.34 2.69 28.66
N VAL A 237 -12.36 1.59 27.91
CA VAL A 237 -13.49 1.23 27.08
C VAL A 237 -14.66 1.07 28.05
N LYS A 238 -15.60 2.01 28.06
CA LYS A 238 -16.85 1.85 28.78
C LYS A 238 -17.51 0.60 28.19
N LYS A 239 -17.43 -0.53 28.91
CA LYS A 239 -18.34 -1.66 28.66
C LYS A 239 -19.74 -1.11 28.90
N VAL A 240 -20.48 -0.88 27.81
CA VAL A 240 -21.92 -0.74 27.89
C VAL A 240 -22.42 -2.07 28.45
N LYS A 241 -22.82 -2.07 29.72
CA LYS A 241 -23.59 -3.17 30.30
C LYS A 241 -24.94 -3.12 29.60
N GLU A 242 -25.17 -4.01 28.65
CA GLU A 242 -26.52 -4.37 28.26
C GLU A 242 -27.17 -5.01 29.49
N ALA A 243 -28.13 -4.28 30.08
CA ALA A 243 -29.00 -4.81 31.10
C ALA A 243 -29.93 -5.81 30.42
N SER A 244 -29.87 -7.06 30.91
CA SER A 244 -30.86 -8.11 30.64
C SER A 244 -32.16 -7.83 31.39
#